data_AF-A0A965J1M3-F1
#
_entry.id   AF-A0A965J1M3-F1
#
_cell.length_a   1.000
_cell.length_b   1.000
_cell.length_c   1.000
_cell.angle_alpha   90.00
_cell.angle_beta   90.00
_cell.angle_gamma   90.00
#
_symmetry.space_group_name_H-M   'P 1'
#
loop_
_entity.id
_entity.type
_entity.pdbx_description
1 polymer ?
#
loop_
_entity_poly.entity_id
_entity_poly.type
_entity_poly.pdbx_seq_one_letter_code
_entity_poly.pdbx_strand_id
1 'polypeptide(L)'
;MESNLIFVPIGLAILGLVFMFIKMAWVKAQPAGDEKMQGIAKNIKEGALAFLSAEYKLLFVFVIIASAALFGISLVVPTTHWMIVPAFIVGAVFSAVAGNIGMRIATDANVRTTEAAKTSLPKALNVSFGGGTVMGLGVASLAVLGLSLFFMVFVNRWITEDGNFYNQMTMVLEALAGFSLGAESIALFARVGGGIYTKA
;
A
#
# COMPACT_ATOMS: atom_id res chain seq x y z
N MET A 1 -4.69 8.05 31.61
CA MET A 1 -3.96 8.70 30.50
C MET A 1 -3.38 7.69 29.51
N GLU A 2 -3.36 6.39 29.80
CA GLU A 2 -2.77 5.35 28.94
C GLU A 2 -3.66 4.86 27.78
N SER A 3 -4.98 5.07 27.85
CA SER A 3 -5.94 4.62 26.80
C SER A 3 -5.80 5.36 25.45
N ASN A 4 -5.10 6.51 25.42
CA ASN A 4 -5.01 7.36 24.23
C ASN A 4 -3.88 6.96 23.26
N LEU A 5 -2.92 6.13 23.68
CA LEU A 5 -1.72 5.84 22.87
C LEU A 5 -2.01 4.97 21.63
N ILE A 6 -3.00 4.08 21.69
CA ILE A 6 -3.43 3.24 20.56
C ILE A 6 -4.01 4.09 19.41
N PHE A 7 -4.59 5.25 19.71
CA PHE A 7 -5.15 6.14 18.69
C PHE A 7 -4.10 7.02 18.00
N VAL A 8 -2.90 7.17 18.58
CA VAL A 8 -1.83 8.01 18.02
C VAL A 8 -1.38 7.51 16.63
N PRO A 9 -1.03 6.23 16.44
CA PRO A 9 -0.67 5.70 15.11
C PRO A 9 -1.78 5.90 14.06
N ILE A 10 -3.04 5.73 14.46
CA ILE A 10 -4.20 5.93 13.57
C ILE A 10 -4.30 7.40 13.16
N GLY A 11 -4.18 8.32 14.10
CA GLY A 11 -4.20 9.76 13.83
C GLY A 11 -3.07 10.19 12.90
N LEU A 12 -1.85 9.69 13.12
CA LEU A 12 -0.70 9.97 12.26
C LEU A 12 -0.87 9.37 10.85
N ALA A 13 -1.43 8.17 10.74
CA ALA A 13 -1.71 7.56 9.45
C ALA A 13 -2.75 8.36 8.65
N ILE A 14 -3.82 8.82 9.31
CA ILE A 14 -4.83 9.69 8.67
C ILE A 14 -4.18 11.00 8.20
N LEU A 15 -3.37 11.64 9.04
CA LEU A 15 -2.64 12.86 8.67
C LEU A 15 -1.72 12.62 7.47
N GLY A 16 -1.01 11.49 7.45
CA GLY A 16 -0.17 11.07 6.33
C GLY A 16 -0.96 10.88 5.03
N LEU A 17 -2.14 10.24 5.08
CA LEU A 17 -3.03 10.09 3.93
C LEU A 17 -3.56 11.44 3.43
N VAL A 18 -3.96 12.33 4.33
CA VAL A 18 -4.40 13.69 3.96
C VAL A 18 -3.28 14.44 3.25
N PHE A 19 -2.07 14.43 3.81
CA PHE A 19 -0.92 15.08 3.18
C PHE A 19 -0.56 14.44 1.84
N MET A 20 -0.65 13.12 1.73
CA MET A 20 -0.48 12.39 0.46
C MET A 20 -1.46 12.92 -0.60
N PHE A 21 -2.75 13.07 -0.30
CA PHE A 21 -3.73 13.60 -1.25
C PHE A 21 -3.46 15.07 -1.63
N ILE A 22 -3.06 15.90 -0.66
CA ILE A 22 -2.67 17.29 -0.93
C ILE A 22 -1.48 17.34 -1.90
N LYS A 23 -0.43 16.55 -1.64
CA LYS A 23 0.74 16.48 -2.53
C LYS A 23 0.39 15.92 -3.90
N MET A 24 -0.49 14.92 -3.96
CA MET A 24 -0.97 14.38 -5.23
C MET A 24 -1.70 15.44 -6.06
N ALA A 25 -2.60 16.22 -5.43
CA ALA A 25 -3.30 17.31 -6.10
C ALA A 25 -2.31 18.39 -6.57
N TRP A 26 -1.34 18.75 -5.73
CA TRP A 26 -0.31 19.73 -6.07
C TRP A 26 0.55 19.30 -7.26
N VAL A 27 0.97 18.02 -7.32
CA VAL A 27 1.70 17.47 -8.46
C VAL A 27 0.82 17.52 -9.72
N LYS A 28 -0.44 17.08 -9.64
CA LYS A 28 -1.34 17.07 -10.81
C LYS A 28 -1.63 18.47 -11.36
N ALA A 29 -1.61 19.49 -10.50
CA ALA A 29 -1.79 20.89 -10.88
C ALA A 29 -0.59 21.48 -11.65
N GLN A 30 0.57 20.82 -11.67
CA GLN A 30 1.71 21.31 -12.44
C GLN A 30 1.47 21.18 -13.96
N PRO A 31 2.04 22.08 -14.77
CA PRO A 31 1.89 22.05 -16.23
C PRO A 31 2.38 20.73 -16.83
N ALA A 32 1.58 20.15 -17.73
CA ALA A 32 1.89 18.88 -18.40
C ALA A 32 2.67 19.04 -19.72
N GLY A 33 3.18 20.24 -20.01
CA GLY A 33 3.93 20.55 -21.23
C GLY A 33 3.05 20.66 -22.48
N ASP A 34 3.68 20.55 -23.64
CA ASP A 34 3.05 20.67 -24.96
C ASP A 34 2.26 19.40 -25.38
N GLU A 35 1.54 19.48 -26.50
CA GLU A 35 0.72 18.38 -27.03
C GLU A 35 1.52 17.09 -27.29
N LYS A 36 2.76 17.23 -27.76
CA LYS A 36 3.63 16.08 -28.03
C LYS A 36 4.02 15.38 -26.74
N MET A 37 4.40 16.15 -25.71
CA MET A 37 4.70 15.64 -24.38
C MET A 37 3.49 14.93 -23.76
N GLN A 38 2.30 15.54 -23.85
CA GLN A 38 1.06 14.95 -23.34
C GLN A 38 0.68 13.66 -24.08
N GLY A 39 0.86 13.60 -25.41
CA GLY A 39 0.63 12.40 -26.21
C GLY A 39 1.52 11.23 -25.77
N ILE A 40 2.82 11.48 -25.57
CA ILE A 40 3.76 10.46 -25.08
C ILE A 40 3.37 10.01 -23.67
N ALA A 41 3.07 10.96 -22.77
CA ALA A 41 2.68 10.65 -21.40
C ALA A 41 1.42 9.79 -21.33
N LYS A 42 0.44 10.06 -22.20
CA LYS A 42 -0.79 9.27 -22.32
C LYS A 42 -0.47 7.82 -22.71
N ASN A 43 0.34 7.61 -23.73
CA ASN A 43 0.73 6.26 -24.18
C ASN A 43 1.46 5.48 -23.07
N ILE A 44 2.37 6.14 -22.33
CA ILE A 44 3.06 5.52 -21.18
C ILE A 44 2.05 5.14 -20.10
N LYS A 45 1.12 6.04 -19.76
CA LYS A 45 0.12 5.81 -18.74
C LYS A 45 -0.83 4.67 -19.11
N GLU A 46 -1.28 4.61 -20.35
CA GLU A 46 -2.13 3.52 -20.85
C GLU A 46 -1.40 2.18 -20.78
N GLY A 47 -0.15 2.11 -21.23
CA GLY A 47 0.67 0.90 -21.14
C GLY A 47 0.91 0.45 -19.70
N ALA A 48 1.25 1.37 -18.79
CA ALA A 48 1.45 1.07 -17.38
C ALA A 48 0.17 0.54 -16.71
N LEU A 49 -0.98 1.16 -16.98
CA LEU A 49 -2.26 0.72 -16.41
C LEU A 49 -2.73 -0.61 -17.01
N ALA A 50 -2.43 -0.88 -18.28
CA ALA A 50 -2.70 -2.17 -18.92
C ALA A 50 -1.86 -3.28 -18.26
N PHE A 51 -0.56 -3.04 -18.05
CA PHE A 51 0.32 -3.94 -17.31
C PHE A 51 -0.20 -4.21 -15.89
N LEU A 52 -0.51 -3.15 -15.13
CA LEU A 52 -0.99 -3.28 -13.76
C LEU A 52 -2.30 -4.08 -13.68
N SER A 53 -3.20 -3.87 -14.65
CA SER A 53 -4.47 -4.60 -14.72
C SER A 53 -4.26 -6.10 -15.03
N ALA A 54 -3.27 -6.43 -15.86
CA ALA A 54 -2.90 -7.81 -16.14
C ALA A 54 -2.26 -8.49 -14.92
N GLU A 55 -1.32 -7.80 -14.27
CA GLU A 55 -0.66 -8.27 -13.05
C GLU A 55 -1.69 -8.53 -11.93
N TYR A 56 -2.63 -7.59 -11.71
CA TYR A 56 -3.63 -7.73 -10.63
C TYR A 56 -4.60 -8.89 -10.83
N LYS A 57 -4.90 -9.27 -12.07
CA LYS A 57 -5.69 -10.48 -12.35
C LYS A 57 -4.97 -11.74 -11.88
N LEU A 58 -3.66 -11.79 -12.05
CA LEU A 58 -2.84 -12.93 -11.63
C LEU A 58 -2.68 -12.94 -10.10
N LEU A 59 -2.48 -11.77 -9.49
CA LEU A 59 -2.44 -11.60 -8.04
C LEU A 59 -3.75 -11.96 -7.36
N PHE A 60 -4.89 -11.69 -7.99
CA PHE A 60 -6.19 -12.09 -7.46
C PHE A 60 -6.29 -13.61 -7.26
N VAL A 61 -5.84 -14.39 -8.25
CA VAL A 61 -5.80 -15.87 -8.14
C VAL A 61 -4.86 -16.30 -7.02
N PHE A 62 -3.68 -15.69 -6.94
CA PHE A 62 -2.72 -15.95 -5.86
C PHE A 62 -3.33 -15.67 -4.48
N VAL A 63 -4.00 -14.53 -4.30
CA VAL A 63 -4.63 -14.16 -3.01
C VAL A 63 -5.67 -15.19 -2.59
N ILE A 64 -6.49 -15.71 -3.52
CA ILE A 64 -7.46 -16.76 -3.22
C ILE A 64 -6.78 -18.03 -2.73
N ILE A 65 -5.77 -18.51 -3.47
CA ILE A 65 -5.04 -19.74 -3.14
C ILE A 65 -4.32 -19.60 -1.79
N ALA A 66 -3.61 -18.50 -1.59
CA ALA A 66 -2.91 -18.20 -0.34
C ALA A 66 -3.89 -18.08 0.84
N SER A 67 -5.06 -17.46 0.64
CA SER A 67 -6.10 -17.36 1.66
C SER A 67 -6.65 -18.74 2.07
N ALA A 68 -6.86 -19.64 1.11
CA ALA A 68 -7.28 -21.02 1.40
C ALA A 68 -6.19 -21.80 2.16
N ALA A 69 -4.92 -21.61 1.79
CA ALA A 69 -3.79 -22.22 2.50
C ALA A 69 -3.67 -21.70 3.94
N LEU A 70 -3.79 -20.38 4.15
CA LEU A 70 -3.80 -19.76 5.47
C LEU A 70 -4.98 -20.23 6.32
N PHE A 71 -6.15 -20.41 5.72
CA PHE A 71 -7.29 -21.00 6.40
C PHE A 71 -6.98 -22.43 6.86
N GLY A 72 -6.40 -23.27 5.99
CA GLY A 72 -5.96 -24.61 6.35
C GLY A 72 -4.96 -24.62 7.52
N ILE A 73 -3.98 -23.70 7.51
CA ILE A 73 -3.01 -23.55 8.60
C ILE A 73 -3.71 -23.17 9.91
N SER A 74 -4.70 -22.29 9.87
CA SER A 74 -5.47 -21.88 11.06
C SER A 74 -6.28 -23.01 11.72
N LEU A 75 -6.50 -24.13 11.03
CA LEU A 75 -7.15 -25.32 11.61
C LEU A 75 -6.15 -26.27 12.28
N VAL A 76 -4.88 -26.22 11.90
CA VAL A 76 -3.84 -27.13 12.37
C VAL A 76 -3.00 -26.50 13.48
N VAL A 77 -2.76 -25.19 13.42
CA VAL A 77 -1.94 -24.45 14.38
C VAL A 77 -2.82 -23.85 15.48
N PRO A 78 -2.73 -24.32 16.74
CA PRO A 78 -3.63 -23.88 17.81
C PRO A 78 -3.54 -22.40 18.18
N THR A 79 -2.40 -21.76 17.88
CA THR A 79 -2.14 -20.35 18.16
C THR A 79 -2.65 -19.42 17.06
N THR A 80 -2.96 -19.97 15.87
CA THR A 80 -3.36 -19.18 14.70
C THR A 80 -4.86 -19.20 14.51
N HIS A 81 -5.51 -18.06 14.73
CA HIS A 81 -6.95 -17.92 14.52
C HIS A 81 -7.27 -17.68 13.03
N TRP A 82 -8.45 -18.12 12.57
CA TRP A 82 -8.93 -17.93 11.18
C TRP A 82 -8.99 -16.45 10.73
N MET A 83 -8.90 -15.51 11.67
CA MET A 83 -8.82 -14.07 11.41
C MET A 83 -7.52 -13.65 10.71
N ILE A 84 -6.51 -14.53 10.63
CA ILE A 84 -5.33 -14.34 9.79
C ILE A 84 -5.71 -14.16 8.30
N VAL A 85 -6.79 -14.80 7.84
CA VAL A 85 -7.26 -14.74 6.45
C VAL A 85 -7.81 -13.36 6.07
N PRO A 86 -8.79 -12.78 6.78
CA PRO A 86 -9.24 -11.43 6.49
C PRO A 86 -8.12 -10.39 6.70
N ALA A 87 -7.23 -10.58 7.68
CA ALA A 87 -6.05 -9.73 7.85
C ALA A 87 -5.16 -9.74 6.59
N PHE A 88 -4.87 -10.93 6.07
CA PHE A 88 -4.12 -11.13 4.82
C PHE A 88 -4.78 -10.48 3.61
N ILE A 89 -6.08 -10.71 3.41
CA ILE A 89 -6.81 -10.14 2.26
C ILE A 89 -6.79 -8.62 2.31
N VAL A 90 -7.04 -8.01 3.48
CA VAL A 90 -7.02 -6.55 3.62
C VAL A 90 -5.61 -6.00 3.42
N GLY A 91 -4.57 -6.67 3.94
CA GLY A 91 -3.18 -6.31 3.68
C GLY A 91 -2.82 -6.33 2.19
N ALA A 92 -3.24 -7.38 1.48
CA ALA A 92 -3.06 -7.50 0.04
C ALA A 92 -3.80 -6.37 -0.73
N VAL A 93 -5.05 -6.08 -0.36
CA VAL A 93 -5.82 -4.98 -0.95
C VAL A 93 -5.15 -3.63 -0.69
N PHE A 94 -4.67 -3.38 0.52
CA PHE A 94 -3.99 -2.12 0.87
C PHE A 94 -2.71 -1.93 0.06
N SER A 95 -1.92 -3.00 -0.11
CA SER A 95 -0.71 -2.98 -0.94
C SER A 95 -1.03 -2.74 -2.41
N ALA A 96 -2.06 -3.40 -2.95
CA ALA A 96 -2.52 -3.16 -4.32
C ALA A 96 -3.04 -1.73 -4.52
N VAL A 97 -3.82 -1.20 -3.58
CA VAL A 97 -4.30 0.20 -3.65
C VAL A 97 -3.13 1.18 -3.62
N ALA A 98 -2.16 0.98 -2.74
CA ALA A 98 -0.96 1.81 -2.65
C ALA A 98 -0.16 1.78 -3.96
N GLY A 99 0.05 0.59 -4.52
CA GLY A 99 0.75 0.40 -5.80
C GLY A 99 0.06 1.10 -6.97
N ASN A 100 -1.26 0.96 -7.09
CA ASN A 100 -2.06 1.61 -8.14
C ASN A 100 -2.03 3.14 -8.01
N ILE A 101 -2.15 3.68 -6.79
CA ILE A 101 -2.02 5.12 -6.54
C ILE A 101 -0.62 5.60 -6.95
N GLY A 102 0.42 4.89 -6.50
CA GLY A 102 1.82 5.19 -6.80
C GLY A 102 2.11 5.21 -8.31
N MET A 103 1.64 4.21 -9.05
CA MET A 103 1.85 4.13 -10.50
C MET A 103 1.15 5.28 -11.26
N ARG A 104 -0.07 5.64 -10.85
CA ARG A 104 -0.81 6.76 -11.45
C ARG A 104 -0.12 8.10 -11.21
N ILE A 105 0.35 8.36 -9.99
CA ILE A 105 1.05 9.62 -9.71
C ILE A 105 2.43 9.66 -10.36
N ALA A 106 3.15 8.54 -10.44
CA ALA A 106 4.43 8.48 -11.12
C ALA A 106 4.30 8.80 -12.62
N THR A 107 3.35 8.16 -13.31
CA THR A 107 3.08 8.43 -14.73
C THR A 107 2.64 9.88 -14.97
N ASP A 108 1.83 10.46 -14.08
CA ASP A 108 1.43 11.87 -14.16
C ASP A 108 2.60 12.83 -13.86
N ALA A 109 3.50 12.50 -12.92
CA ALA A 109 4.62 13.34 -12.51
C ALA A 109 5.75 13.39 -13.53
N ASN A 110 5.93 12.34 -14.34
CA ASN A 110 7.01 12.25 -15.33
C ASN A 110 7.00 13.43 -16.32
N VAL A 111 5.86 13.63 -16.99
CA VAL A 111 5.73 14.70 -18.00
C VAL A 111 5.86 16.10 -17.40
N ARG A 112 5.34 16.28 -16.18
CA ARG A 112 5.39 17.55 -15.43
C ARG A 112 6.80 17.88 -14.96
N THR A 113 7.57 16.84 -14.60
CA THR A 113 8.99 16.97 -14.26
C THR A 113 9.79 17.42 -15.49
N THR A 114 9.52 16.82 -16.65
CA THR A 114 10.16 17.22 -17.91
C THR A 114 9.84 18.67 -18.28
N GLU A 115 8.59 19.10 -18.14
CA GLU A 115 8.22 20.50 -18.41
C GLU A 115 8.91 21.46 -17.44
N ALA A 116 8.93 21.14 -16.15
CA ALA A 116 9.61 21.94 -15.15
C ALA A 116 11.13 22.07 -15.42
N ALA A 117 11.76 21.01 -15.95
CA ALA A 117 13.18 20.98 -16.28
C ALA A 117 13.57 21.97 -17.38
N LYS A 118 12.65 22.38 -18.26
CA LYS A 118 12.89 23.44 -19.25
C LYS A 118 13.15 24.80 -18.60
N THR A 119 12.63 25.02 -17.38
CA THR A 119 12.80 26.28 -16.65
C THR A 119 13.89 26.22 -15.60
N SER A 120 13.97 25.14 -14.82
CA SER A 120 14.89 25.05 -13.69
C SER A 120 14.99 23.61 -13.17
N LEU A 121 16.22 23.16 -12.92
CA LEU A 121 16.49 21.85 -12.33
C LEU A 121 15.93 21.70 -10.90
N PRO A 122 16.10 22.66 -9.97
CA PRO A 122 15.43 22.63 -8.67
C PRO A 122 13.91 22.48 -8.75
N LYS A 123 13.25 23.13 -9.72
CA LYS A 123 11.80 22.98 -9.91
C LYS A 123 11.44 21.57 -10.37
N ALA A 124 12.19 21.01 -11.32
CA ALA A 124 11.99 19.64 -11.77
C ALA A 124 12.16 18.64 -10.61
N LEU A 125 13.20 18.81 -9.80
CA LEU A 125 13.44 17.97 -8.63
C LEU A 125 12.29 18.06 -7.61
N ASN A 126 11.73 19.25 -7.38
CA ASN A 126 10.61 19.42 -6.48
C ASN A 126 9.35 18.68 -6.98
N VAL A 127 9.10 18.69 -8.29
CA VAL A 127 7.97 17.95 -8.89
C VAL A 127 8.19 16.43 -8.81
N SER A 128 9.39 15.94 -9.17
CA SER A 128 9.70 14.51 -9.13
C SER A 128 9.72 13.96 -7.70
N PHE A 129 10.31 14.71 -6.76
CA PHE A 129 10.29 14.37 -5.34
C PHE A 129 8.88 14.42 -4.76
N GLY A 130 8.06 15.39 -5.18
CA GLY A 130 6.64 15.46 -4.85
C GLY A 130 5.89 14.20 -5.28
N GLY A 131 6.11 13.73 -6.51
CA GLY A 131 5.54 12.46 -7.00
C GLY A 131 5.98 11.25 -6.17
N GLY A 132 7.28 11.15 -5.84
CA GLY A 132 7.83 10.09 -4.98
C GLY A 132 7.28 10.14 -3.54
N THR A 133 7.08 11.34 -3.01
CA THR A 133 6.51 11.55 -1.67
C THR A 133 5.09 11.01 -1.56
N VAL A 134 4.27 11.16 -2.61
CA VAL A 134 2.92 10.59 -2.65
C VAL A 134 2.96 9.07 -2.53
N MET A 135 3.87 8.40 -3.25
CA MET A 135 4.03 6.95 -3.16
C MET A 135 4.48 6.54 -1.75
N GLY A 136 5.52 7.20 -1.21
CA GLY A 136 6.08 6.86 0.11
C GLY A 136 5.07 7.04 1.25
N LEU A 137 4.40 8.20 1.29
CA LEU A 137 3.39 8.48 2.31
C LEU A 137 2.16 7.59 2.16
N GLY A 138 1.73 7.28 0.93
CA GLY A 138 0.60 6.38 0.70
C GLY A 138 0.85 4.98 1.25
N VAL A 139 2.01 4.39 0.93
CA VAL A 139 2.38 3.06 1.42
C VAL A 139 2.51 3.04 2.95
N ALA A 140 3.28 3.98 3.51
CA ALA A 140 3.51 4.03 4.96
C ALA A 140 2.21 4.26 5.74
N SER A 141 1.38 5.20 5.29
CA SER A 141 0.14 5.55 5.99
C SER A 141 -0.91 4.45 5.90
N LEU A 142 -1.09 3.81 4.72
CA LEU A 142 -2.00 2.67 4.60
C LEU A 142 -1.55 1.49 5.45
N ALA A 143 -0.25 1.17 5.46
CA ALA A 143 0.30 0.09 6.28
C ALA A 143 0.08 0.33 7.78
N VAL A 144 0.43 1.52 8.28
CA VAL A 144 0.25 1.88 9.70
C VAL A 144 -1.24 1.91 10.06
N LEU A 145 -2.10 2.46 9.20
CA LEU A 145 -3.55 2.46 9.42
C LEU A 145 -4.10 1.04 9.54
N GLY A 146 -3.78 0.17 8.57
CA GLY A 146 -4.26 -1.21 8.55
C GLY A 146 -3.79 -2.01 9.76
N LEU A 147 -2.49 -1.96 10.07
CA LEU A 147 -1.93 -2.63 11.25
C LEU A 147 -2.57 -2.12 12.55
N SER A 148 -2.74 -0.81 12.70
CA SER A 148 -3.29 -0.22 13.93
C SER A 148 -4.77 -0.58 14.11
N LEU A 149 -5.55 -0.61 13.02
CA LEU A 149 -6.97 -0.99 13.07
C LEU A 149 -7.13 -2.48 13.42
N PHE A 150 -6.37 -3.38 12.77
CA PHE A 150 -6.42 -4.80 13.12
C PHE A 150 -5.93 -5.06 14.53
N PHE A 151 -4.84 -4.44 14.94
CA PHE A 151 -4.32 -4.56 16.30
C PHE A 151 -5.36 -4.12 17.33
N MET A 152 -6.02 -2.98 17.13
CA MET A 152 -7.09 -2.50 18.02
C MET A 152 -8.27 -3.48 18.07
N VAL A 153 -8.74 -4.00 16.94
CA VAL A 153 -9.86 -4.97 16.88
C VAL A 153 -9.49 -6.28 17.59
N PHE A 154 -8.28 -6.80 17.35
CA PHE A 154 -7.80 -8.06 17.89
C PHE A 154 -7.54 -7.98 19.40
N VAL A 155 -6.93 -6.90 19.88
CA VAL A 155 -6.75 -6.64 21.32
C VAL A 155 -8.10 -6.60 22.04
N ASN A 156 -9.07 -5.83 21.54
CA ASN A 156 -10.40 -5.75 22.15
C ASN A 156 -11.17 -7.08 22.12
N ARG A 157 -10.84 -7.99 21.19
CA ARG A 157 -11.54 -9.27 21.02
C ARG A 157 -10.95 -10.41 21.83
N TRP A 158 -9.64 -10.42 22.05
CA TRP A 158 -8.92 -11.57 22.63
C TRP A 158 -8.19 -11.26 23.93
N ILE A 159 -7.83 -10.00 24.21
CA ILE A 159 -7.24 -9.63 25.49
C ILE A 159 -8.39 -9.40 26.47
N THR A 160 -8.57 -10.36 27.39
CA THR A 160 -9.61 -10.33 28.44
C THR A 160 -8.92 -10.48 29.78
N GLU A 161 -9.40 -9.80 30.83
CA GLU A 161 -8.74 -9.71 32.15
C GLU A 161 -8.50 -11.08 32.82
N ASP A 162 -9.26 -12.11 32.46
CA ASP A 162 -9.23 -13.44 33.09
C ASP A 162 -8.23 -14.45 32.46
N GLY A 163 -7.44 -14.05 31.45
CA GLY A 163 -6.57 -14.98 30.72
C GLY A 163 -5.06 -14.71 30.82
N ASN A 164 -4.25 -15.70 30.43
CA ASN A 164 -2.80 -15.52 30.34
C ASN A 164 -2.46 -14.56 29.18
N PHE A 165 -2.04 -13.35 29.54
CA PHE A 165 -1.68 -12.26 28.63
C PHE A 165 -0.74 -12.71 27.49
N TYR A 166 0.25 -13.55 27.79
CA TYR A 166 1.23 -14.00 26.79
C TYR A 166 0.58 -14.83 25.68
N ASN A 167 -0.31 -15.77 26.04
CA ASN A 167 -0.98 -16.61 25.05
C ASN A 167 -1.96 -15.80 24.19
N GLN A 168 -2.70 -14.87 24.82
CA GLN A 168 -3.63 -13.98 24.10
C GLN A 168 -2.89 -13.04 23.14
N MET A 169 -1.77 -12.47 23.59
CA MET A 169 -0.94 -11.61 22.75
C MET A 169 -0.31 -12.38 21.58
N THR A 170 0.14 -13.62 21.78
CA THR A 170 0.64 -14.47 20.69
C THR A 170 -0.43 -14.65 19.60
N MET A 171 -1.68 -14.95 19.97
CA MET A 171 -2.77 -15.07 18.98
C MET A 171 -3.01 -13.76 18.23
N VAL A 172 -2.99 -12.61 18.92
CA VAL A 172 -3.14 -11.28 18.30
C VAL A 172 -2.03 -11.05 17.27
N LEU A 173 -0.78 -11.30 17.64
CA LEU A 173 0.38 -11.05 16.78
C LEU A 173 0.44 -12.00 15.60
N GLU A 174 0.08 -13.28 15.77
CA GLU A 174 0.00 -14.24 14.67
C GLU A 174 -1.12 -13.89 13.68
N ALA A 175 -2.30 -13.50 14.17
CA ALA A 175 -3.37 -13.02 13.30
C ALA A 175 -2.97 -11.73 12.56
N LEU A 176 -2.26 -10.82 13.23
CA LEU A 176 -1.75 -9.58 12.65
C LEU A 176 -0.65 -9.84 11.60
N ALA A 177 0.18 -10.87 11.80
CA ALA A 177 1.19 -11.27 10.82
C ALA A 177 0.57 -11.60 9.45
N GLY A 178 -0.68 -12.06 9.42
CA GLY A 178 -1.45 -12.21 8.18
C GLY A 178 -1.50 -10.93 7.34
N PHE A 179 -1.74 -9.77 7.96
CA PHE A 179 -1.76 -8.48 7.28
C PHE A 179 -0.42 -8.16 6.61
N SER A 180 0.68 -8.33 7.34
CA SER A 180 2.02 -8.11 6.82
C SER A 180 2.33 -9.06 5.66
N LEU A 181 2.01 -10.35 5.80
CA LEU A 181 2.18 -11.35 4.75
C LEU A 181 1.40 -10.98 3.47
N GLY A 182 0.16 -10.51 3.62
CA GLY A 182 -0.66 -10.06 2.48
C GLY A 182 -0.06 -8.85 1.78
N ALA A 183 0.35 -7.84 2.54
CA ALA A 183 0.93 -6.62 1.99
C ALA A 183 2.26 -6.89 1.26
N GLU A 184 3.14 -7.70 1.86
CA GLU A 184 4.45 -8.06 1.30
C GLU A 184 4.32 -8.96 0.07
N SER A 185 3.37 -9.90 0.06
CA SER A 185 3.19 -10.79 -1.10
C SER A 185 2.87 -10.00 -2.37
N ILE A 186 1.94 -9.04 -2.29
CA ILE A 186 1.61 -8.17 -3.42
C ILE A 186 2.81 -7.30 -3.82
N ALA A 187 3.53 -6.75 -2.84
CA ALA A 187 4.71 -5.92 -3.11
C ALA A 187 5.83 -6.72 -3.79
N LEU A 188 6.04 -7.98 -3.40
CA LEU A 188 7.02 -8.88 -3.98
C LEU A 188 6.71 -9.11 -5.46
N PHE A 189 5.48 -9.52 -5.78
CA PHE A 189 5.11 -9.76 -7.18
C PHE A 189 5.15 -8.48 -8.01
N ALA A 190 4.65 -7.35 -7.49
CA ALA A 190 4.72 -6.07 -8.21
C ALA A 190 6.16 -5.65 -8.53
N ARG A 191 7.10 -5.91 -7.62
CA ARG A 191 8.52 -5.61 -7.82
C ARG A 191 9.18 -6.56 -8.82
N VAL A 192 8.91 -7.87 -8.71
CA VAL A 192 9.51 -8.89 -9.59
C VAL A 192 8.88 -8.83 -10.98
N GLY A 193 7.56 -8.83 -11.08
CA GLY A 193 6.80 -8.74 -12.33
C GLY A 193 7.10 -7.45 -13.09
N GLY A 194 6.98 -6.29 -12.42
CA GLY A 194 7.37 -5.01 -13.00
C GLY A 194 8.86 -4.92 -13.34
N GLY A 195 9.73 -5.53 -12.52
CA GLY A 195 11.17 -5.60 -12.77
C GLY A 195 11.51 -6.36 -14.05
N ILE A 196 10.85 -7.50 -14.29
CA ILE A 196 11.00 -8.27 -15.53
C ILE A 196 10.46 -7.48 -16.72
N TYR A 197 9.25 -6.93 -16.60
CA TYR A 197 8.61 -6.17 -17.69
C TYR A 197 9.44 -4.99 -18.16
N THR A 198 10.09 -4.27 -17.24
CA THR A 198 10.90 -3.08 -17.58
C THR A 198 12.30 -3.41 -18.12
N LYS A 199 12.71 -4.69 -18.10
CA LYS A 199 14.06 -5.14 -18.48
C LYS A 199 14.08 -6.17 -19.63
N ALA A 200 12.94 -6.75 -19.97
CA ALA A 200 12.75 -7.57 -21.18
C ALA A 200 12.82 -6.72 -22.45
#